data_AF-A0A2P8GCC3-F1
#
_entry.id   AF-A0A2P8GCC3-F1
#
_cell.length_a   1.000
_cell.length_b   1.000
_cell.length_c   1.000
_cell.angle_alpha   90.00
_cell.angle_beta   90.00
_cell.angle_gamma   90.00
#
_symmetry.space_group_name_H-M   'P 1'
#
loop_
_entity.id
_entity.type
_entity.pdbx_description
1 polymer ?
#
loop_
_entity_poly.entity_id
_entity_poly.type
_entity_poly.pdbx_seq_one_letter_code
_entity_poly.pdbx_strand_id
1 'polypeptide(L)' 'MSDNGGLSDKLKSAVSKGKGEIKDQVGNATGDRQKQNEGKMDKAKGEFQKTVGEFKDATKPKH' A
#
# COMPACT_ATOMS: atom_id res chain seq x y z
N MET A 1 -47.34 0.22 5.19
CA MET A 1 -46.51 0.60 4.03
C MET A 1 -45.41 1.50 4.56
N SER A 2 -44.15 1.06 4.46
CA SER A 2 -42.98 1.81 4.96
C SER A 2 -42.33 2.57 3.81
N ASP A 3 -42.92 3.71 3.46
CA ASP A 3 -42.50 4.56 2.33
C ASP A 3 -41.31 5.49 2.66
N ASN A 4 -40.33 5.01 3.43
CA ASN A 4 -39.09 5.76 3.72
C ASN A 4 -37.80 4.93 3.55
N GLY A 5 -37.90 3.66 3.13
CA GLY A 5 -36.75 2.77 2.93
C GLY A 5 -36.14 2.83 1.52
N GLY A 6 -36.95 2.97 0.47
CA GLY A 6 -36.50 2.75 -0.91
C GLY A 6 -35.58 3.83 -1.48
N LEU A 7 -35.76 5.10 -1.10
CA LEU A 7 -34.90 6.18 -1.56
C LEU A 7 -33.54 6.16 -0.86
N SER A 8 -33.56 5.97 0.47
CA SER A 8 -32.36 5.85 1.30
C SER A 8 -31.49 4.67 0.89
N ASP A 9 -32.08 3.52 0.56
CA ASP A 9 -31.33 2.35 0.09
C ASP A 9 -30.72 2.57 -1.30
N LYS A 10 -31.47 3.17 -2.23
CA LYS A 10 -30.94 3.54 -3.56
C LYS A 10 -29.80 4.56 -3.48
N LEU A 11 -29.93 5.58 -2.64
CA LEU A 11 -28.90 6.60 -2.44
C LEU A 11 -27.65 6.01 -1.78
N LYS A 12 -27.84 5.15 -0.77
CA LYS A 12 -26.75 4.45 -0.08
C LYS A 12 -26.04 3.47 -1.02
N SER A 13 -26.78 2.81 -1.91
CA SER A 13 -26.23 1.93 -2.94
C SER A 13 -25.44 2.72 -4.02
N ALA A 14 -25.95 3.87 -4.46
CA ALA A 14 -25.26 4.75 -5.42
C ALA A 14 -23.97 5.35 -4.84
N VAL A 15 -24.01 5.82 -3.59
CA VAL A 15 -22.82 6.34 -2.89
C VAL A 15 -21.80 5.24 -2.63
N SER A 16 -22.23 4.03 -2.25
CA SER A 16 -21.31 2.89 -2.09
C SER A 16 -20.68 2.46 -3.41
N LYS A 17 -21.41 2.46 -4.52
CA LYS A 17 -20.84 2.18 -5.85
C LYS A 17 -19.82 3.24 -6.26
N GLY A 18 -20.16 4.53 -6.14
CA GLY A 18 -19.24 5.62 -6.47
C GLY A 18 -18.00 5.64 -5.57
N LYS A 19 -18.15 5.42 -4.25
CA LYS A 19 -17.00 5.27 -3.35
C LYS A 19 -16.18 4.01 -3.63
N GLY A 20 -16.83 2.92 -4.00
CA GLY A 20 -16.19 1.67 -4.40
C GLY A 20 -15.29 1.87 -5.61
N GLU A 21 -15.83 2.39 -6.71
CA GLU A 21 -15.07 2.63 -7.95
C GLU A 21 -13.92 3.63 -7.76
N ILE A 22 -14.13 4.69 -6.97
CA ILE A 22 -13.05 5.63 -6.64
C ILE A 22 -11.98 4.97 -5.77
N LYS A 23 -12.38 4.18 -4.77
CA LYS A 23 -11.43 3.49 -3.88
C LYS A 23 -10.69 2.35 -4.60
N ASP A 24 -11.32 1.72 -5.60
CA ASP A 24 -10.69 0.74 -6.48
C ASP A 24 -9.70 1.40 -7.43
N GLN A 25 -10.05 2.53 -8.06
CA GLN A 25 -9.11 3.25 -8.94
C GLN A 25 -7.95 3.84 -8.14
N VAL A 26 -8.24 4.52 -7.03
CA VAL A 26 -7.22 5.08 -6.14
C VAL A 26 -6.43 3.96 -5.48
N GLY A 27 -7.06 2.84 -5.11
CA GLY A 27 -6.42 1.68 -4.49
C GLY A 27 -5.49 0.95 -5.44
N ASN A 28 -5.88 0.73 -6.70
CA ASN A 28 -5.01 0.16 -7.73
C ASN A 28 -3.86 1.11 -8.08
N ALA A 29 -4.15 2.40 -8.29
CA ALA A 29 -3.12 3.40 -8.60
C ALA A 29 -2.18 3.69 -7.41
N THR A 30 -2.68 3.63 -6.18
CA THR A 30 -1.89 3.78 -4.94
C THR A 30 -1.17 2.48 -4.61
N GLY A 31 -1.70 1.32 -4.96
CA GLY A 31 -1.04 0.02 -4.79
C GLY A 31 0.29 -0.04 -5.53
N ASP A 32 0.36 0.46 -6.76
CA ASP A 32 1.63 0.60 -7.48
C ASP A 32 2.55 1.66 -6.87
N ARG A 33 2.01 2.81 -6.44
CA ARG A 33 2.80 3.85 -5.78
C ARG A 33 3.38 3.41 -4.44
N GLN A 34 2.60 2.72 -3.61
CA GLN A 34 3.06 2.12 -2.36
C GLN A 34 4.10 1.04 -2.62
N LYS A 35 3.83 0.08 -3.53
CA LYS A 35 4.80 -0.96 -3.89
C LYS A 35 6.10 -0.38 -4.44
N GLN A 36 6.04 0.68 -5.25
CA GLN A 36 7.23 1.38 -5.72
C GLN A 36 7.99 2.05 -4.58
N ASN A 37 7.28 2.64 -3.61
CA ASN A 37 7.92 3.33 -2.49
C ASN A 37 8.53 2.33 -1.50
N GLU A 38 7.83 1.23 -1.21
CA GLU A 38 8.33 0.10 -0.43
C GLU A 38 9.56 -0.52 -1.10
N GLY A 39 9.51 -0.80 -2.40
CA GLY A 39 10.65 -1.35 -3.14
C GLY A 39 11.87 -0.43 -3.18
N LYS A 40 11.68 0.90 -3.24
CA LYS A 40 12.78 1.87 -3.12
C LYS A 40 13.37 1.91 -1.72
N MET A 41 12.53 1.90 -0.68
CA MET A 41 12.98 1.84 0.70
C MET A 41 13.70 0.52 1.02
N ASP A 42 13.19 -0.62 0.55
CA ASP A 42 13.82 -1.92 0.74
C ASP A 42 15.16 -2.03 0.02
N LYS A 43 15.26 -1.50 -1.21
CA LYS A 43 16.56 -1.40 -1.90
C LYS A 43 17.55 -0.55 -1.10
N ALA A 44 17.15 0.62 -0.65
CA ALA A 44 18.03 1.50 0.13
C ALA A 44 18.46 0.86 1.46
N LYS A 45 17.53 0.20 2.18
CA LYS A 45 17.84 -0.57 3.39
C LYS A 45 18.77 -1.75 3.08
N GLY A 46 18.51 -2.48 1.99
CA GLY A 46 19.31 -3.62 1.57
C GLY A 46 20.74 -3.22 1.21
N GLU A 47 20.92 -2.14 0.45
CA GLU A 47 22.26 -1.61 0.15
C GLU A 47 22.98 -1.15 1.41
N PHE A 48 22.30 -0.39 2.29
CA PHE A 48 22.89 0.05 3.54
C PHE A 48 23.30 -1.12 4.44
N GLN A 49 22.43 -2.12 4.60
CA GLN A 49 22.73 -3.32 5.35
C GLN A 49 23.86 -4.15 4.72
N LYS A 50 23.93 -4.20 3.38
CA LYS A 50 25.00 -4.89 2.67
C LYS A 50 26.34 -4.20 2.91
N THR A 51 26.41 -2.88 2.76
CA THR A 51 27.65 -2.11 3.03
C THR A 51 28.10 -2.24 4.47
N VAL A 52 27.18 -2.08 5.43
CA VAL A 52 27.50 -2.26 6.86
C VAL A 52 27.89 -3.70 7.16
N GLY A 53 27.22 -4.68 6.54
CA GLY A 53 27.52 -6.10 6.65
C GLY A 53 28.90 -6.44 6.13
N GLU A 54 29.25 -6.02 4.92
CA GLU A 54 30.56 -6.22 4.30
C GLU A 54 31.69 -5.57 5.13
N PHE A 55 31.46 -4.37 5.67
CA PHE A 55 32.43 -3.70 6.54
C PHE A 55 32.64 -4.42 7.88
N LYS A 56 31.55 -4.92 8.48
CA LYS A 56 31.57 -5.68 9.73
C LYS A 56 32.11 -7.10 9.55
N ASP A 57 31.92 -7.70 8.38
CA ASP A 57 32.46 -9.01 8.01
C ASP A 57 33.96 -8.94 7.72
N ALA A 58 34.41 -7.89 7.00
CA ALA A 58 35.82 -7.65 6.73
C ALA A 58 36.66 -7.37 8.00
N THR A 59 36.02 -6.85 9.05
CA THR A 59 36.65 -6.57 10.35
C THR A 59 36.43 -7.67 11.37
N LYS A 60 35.58 -8.66 11.08
CA LYS A 60 35.48 -9.87 11.90
C LYS A 60 36.65 -10.79 11.57
N PRO A 61 37.55 -11.09 12.51
CA PRO A 61 38.51 -12.17 12.30
C PRO A 61 37.70 -13.48 12.17
N LYS A 62 37.88 -14.17 11.04
CA LYS A 62 37.49 -15.58 10.92
C LYS A 62 38.30 -16.35 11.96
N HIS A 63 37.65 -16.76 13.04
CA HIS A 63 38.18 -17.79 13.93
C HIS A 63 37.59 -19.13 13.52
#